data_AF-A0A1Y3RG35-F1
#
_entry.id   AF-A0A1Y3RG35-F1
#
_cell.length_a   1.000
_cell.length_b   1.000
_cell.length_c   1.000
_cell.angle_alpha   90.00
_cell.angle_beta   90.00
_cell.angle_gamma   90.00
#
_symmetry.space_group_name_H-M   'P 1'
#
loop_
_entity.id
_entity.type
_entity.pdbx_description
1 polymer ?
#
loop_
_entity_poly.entity_id
_entity_poly.type
_entity_poly.pdbx_seq_one_letter_code
_entity_poly.pdbx_strand_id
1 'polypeptide(L)'
;MSGYTDRERELLNGWPTVTGEDLTRMNDLFPHYLFFRKNGDLMGLGGVKLYASCCGHEEYRPYLTRTETPEHRDLLDHLKHKELWTCPWCGRTVTVINLAKAGKRKSLRRVELTVLLHVQGEALYADALALRKDYADETDLTAHPIAWCSSGYRFVRGEVMQVDHQWDDKHPYITYERDKLGRKKQVSEPFKDGPIYWYHYEPYSILNREILQEHPLFRYCGYFDLWQYRPMGSRGYAARFHDFISYLTAYTIYPRQVEMLAKVGYWEPLDDLIYSRKKNAAAMCWEEPDPRKSFRLNKRELSLLMGMQPPLQTLAVRNYVGRHWGEAWSLPFCMDFCNLWGCRQDPMEVLRFLNRYRLDPDRFLRYLGGEFDRDHIETVCYADLFEIYRDYLNGAYQLGYCLEHSRVLWPPELFTAHDLTMEQLAQRQEVSQAQNRRARRLKYEFELDGWKIVFPATAAAIKREGKMLCHCVGGYADRHMRGVTTILFLRRSSAPGTPYVTIEMDGNQIRQVHGYHNDTLPGSLKPREVHKAFLDTWLRWLSAGSKRNKDGTPKLPKRTEKKKQEVGAA
;
A
#
# COMPACT_ATOMS: atom_id res chain seq x y z
N MET A 1 -13.26 0.16 26.92
CA MET A 1 -12.37 1.33 27.08
C MET A 1 -11.51 1.06 28.31
N SER A 2 -10.33 0.48 28.13
CA SER A 2 -9.36 0.33 29.22
C SER A 2 -8.82 1.72 29.54
N GLY A 3 -8.96 2.17 30.79
CA GLY A 3 -8.44 3.47 31.21
C GLY A 3 -6.91 3.55 31.08
N TYR A 4 -6.40 4.78 30.96
CA TYR A 4 -4.96 5.05 30.94
C TYR A 4 -4.27 4.45 32.16
N THR A 5 -3.07 3.91 31.96
CA THR A 5 -2.14 3.50 33.01
C THR A 5 -1.76 4.69 33.89
N ASP A 6 -1.31 4.44 35.12
CA ASP A 6 -0.92 5.53 36.04
C ASP A 6 0.22 6.38 35.46
N ARG A 7 1.18 5.74 34.77
CA ARG A 7 2.26 6.42 34.05
C ARG A 7 1.74 7.33 32.94
N GLU A 8 0.79 6.86 32.13
CA GLU A 8 0.18 7.67 31.07
C GLU A 8 -0.56 8.87 31.65
N ARG A 9 -1.29 8.71 32.76
CA ARG A 9 -1.98 9.82 33.43
C ARG A 9 -0.99 10.85 33.97
N GLU A 10 0.09 10.39 34.60
CA GLU A 10 1.15 11.28 35.10
C GLU A 10 1.78 12.08 33.96
N LEU A 11 2.10 11.43 32.83
CA LEU A 11 2.65 12.09 31.65
C LEU A 11 1.68 13.09 31.01
N LEU A 12 0.39 12.75 30.93
CA LEU A 12 -0.64 13.67 30.41
C LEU A 12 -0.86 14.87 31.34
N ASN A 13 -0.87 14.65 32.65
CA ASN A 13 -1.04 15.73 33.64
C ASN A 13 0.20 16.64 33.71
N GLY A 14 1.39 16.10 33.47
CA GLY A 14 2.66 16.83 33.46
C GLY A 14 3.04 17.40 32.10
N TRP A 15 2.18 17.28 31.08
CA TRP A 15 2.49 17.69 29.71
C TRP A 15 2.77 19.20 29.62
N PRO A 16 3.79 19.65 28.86
CA PRO A 16 4.08 21.07 28.71
C PRO A 16 2.88 21.86 28.18
N THR A 17 2.68 23.07 28.72
CA THR A 17 1.60 23.96 28.29
C THR A 17 2.13 25.05 27.38
N VAL A 18 1.35 25.42 26.35
CA VAL A 18 1.65 26.56 25.48
C VAL A 18 1.74 27.85 26.30
N THR A 19 2.87 28.56 26.20
CA THR A 19 3.11 29.81 26.94
C THR A 19 2.62 31.03 26.16
N GLY A 20 2.57 32.20 26.81
CA GLY A 20 2.26 33.47 26.13
C GLY A 20 3.31 33.88 25.07
N GLU A 21 4.57 33.50 25.27
CA GLU A 21 5.61 33.71 24.25
C GLU A 21 5.38 32.82 23.03
N ASP A 22 5.01 31.56 23.24
CA ASP A 22 4.66 30.64 22.15
C ASP A 22 3.47 31.17 21.35
N LEU A 23 2.42 31.67 22.00
CA LEU A 23 1.28 32.31 21.33
C LEU A 23 1.67 33.54 20.51
N THR A 24 2.70 34.26 20.93
CA THR A 24 3.24 35.40 20.18
C THR A 24 3.98 34.93 18.93
N ARG A 25 4.86 33.92 19.06
CA ARG A 25 5.57 33.29 17.91
C ARG A 25 4.59 32.64 16.93
N MET A 26 3.54 31.98 17.43
CA MET A 26 2.45 31.43 16.62
C MET A 26 1.68 32.50 15.87
N ASN A 27 1.44 33.66 16.50
CA ASN A 27 0.76 34.77 15.84
C ASN A 27 1.57 35.28 14.64
N ASP A 28 2.90 35.23 14.71
CA ASP A 28 3.80 35.63 13.62
C ASP A 28 3.79 34.67 12.40
N LEU A 29 3.14 33.50 12.51
CA LEU A 29 2.87 32.64 11.35
C LEU A 29 1.74 33.18 10.45
N PHE A 30 0.94 34.13 10.96
CA PHE A 30 -0.18 34.72 10.23
C PHE A 30 0.21 36.07 9.61
N PRO A 31 -0.39 36.44 8.47
CA PRO A 31 -0.37 37.83 8.04
C PRO A 31 -0.99 38.72 9.11
N HIS A 32 -0.34 39.86 9.35
CA HIS A 32 -0.81 40.83 10.33
C HIS A 32 -1.67 41.92 9.68
N TYR A 33 -2.64 42.42 10.43
CA TYR A 33 -3.61 43.40 9.99
C TYR A 33 -3.73 44.54 10.99
N LEU A 34 -3.98 45.74 10.46
CA LEU A 34 -4.43 46.89 11.23
C LEU A 34 -5.87 47.20 10.82
N PHE A 35 -6.82 46.82 11.65
CA PHE A 35 -8.22 47.10 11.40
C PHE A 35 -8.57 48.49 11.89
N PHE A 36 -9.44 49.19 11.15
CA PHE A 36 -9.97 50.47 11.60
C PHE A 36 -11.45 50.63 11.28
N ARG A 37 -12.16 51.37 12.14
CA ARG A 37 -13.54 51.80 11.92
C ARG A 37 -13.65 53.29 12.23
N LYS A 38 -14.11 54.05 11.24
CA LYS A 38 -14.49 55.46 11.42
C LYS A 38 -15.90 55.50 12.02
N ASN A 39 -16.05 56.09 13.20
CA ASN A 39 -17.35 56.34 13.80
C ASN A 39 -17.93 57.66 13.26
N GLY A 40 -19.25 57.71 13.11
CA GLY A 40 -19.95 58.88 12.57
C GLY A 40 -19.76 60.12 13.43
N ASP A 41 -19.67 61.27 12.76
CA ASP A 41 -19.41 62.55 13.38
C ASP A 41 -20.72 63.26 13.75
N LEU A 42 -21.30 62.90 14.91
CA LEU A 42 -22.40 63.65 15.50
C LEU A 42 -21.79 64.78 16.33
N MET A 43 -21.83 66.00 15.79
CA MET A 43 -21.36 67.25 16.42
C MET A 43 -19.84 67.33 16.72
N GLY A 44 -18.97 66.80 15.85
CA GLY A 44 -17.52 66.91 16.02
C GLY A 44 -16.90 65.88 16.98
N LEU A 45 -17.70 65.00 17.58
CA LEU A 45 -17.28 64.01 18.57
C LEU A 45 -16.93 62.65 17.95
N GLY A 46 -16.76 62.57 16.63
CA GLY A 46 -16.34 61.36 15.93
C GLY A 46 -14.90 60.92 16.25
N GLY A 47 -14.55 59.71 15.84
CA GLY A 47 -13.21 59.17 16.01
C GLY A 47 -12.98 57.88 15.21
N VAL A 48 -11.78 57.34 15.34
CA VAL A 48 -11.35 56.08 14.74
C VAL A 48 -11.07 55.06 15.83
N LYS A 49 -11.71 53.89 15.75
CA LYS A 49 -11.28 52.71 16.49
C LYS A 49 -10.23 51.96 15.68
N LEU A 50 -9.14 51.56 16.30
CA LEU A 50 -7.98 50.88 15.73
C LEU A 50 -7.75 49.56 16.46
N TYR A 51 -7.45 48.50 15.71
CA TYR A 51 -7.19 47.17 16.26
C TYR A 51 -6.00 46.55 15.52
N ALA A 52 -4.93 46.24 16.23
CA ALA A 52 -3.72 45.66 15.66
C ALA A 52 -3.65 44.15 15.96
N SER A 53 -3.75 43.31 14.94
CA SER A 53 -3.75 41.84 15.11
C SER A 53 -2.39 41.26 15.49
N CYS A 54 -1.33 42.06 15.37
CA CYS A 54 0.06 41.65 15.60
C CYS A 54 0.48 41.74 17.06
N CYS A 55 0.10 42.83 17.74
CA CYS A 55 0.45 43.11 19.14
C CYS A 55 -0.75 43.13 20.09
N GLY A 56 -1.97 42.98 19.56
CA GLY A 56 -3.20 43.03 20.35
C GLY A 56 -3.60 44.45 20.77
N HIS A 57 -2.94 45.49 20.27
CA HIS A 57 -3.24 46.88 20.63
C HIS A 57 -4.63 47.29 20.13
N GLU A 58 -5.41 47.89 21.02
CA GLU A 58 -6.71 48.47 20.73
C GLU A 58 -6.72 49.92 21.19
N GLU A 59 -7.16 50.82 20.31
CA GLU A 59 -7.19 52.24 20.62
C GLU A 59 -8.40 52.93 19.98
N TYR A 60 -9.05 53.81 20.73
CA TYR A 60 -9.99 54.78 20.19
C TYR A 60 -9.33 56.16 20.14
N ARG A 61 -9.27 56.76 18.96
CA ARG A 61 -8.74 58.11 18.75
C ARG A 61 -9.82 59.06 18.26
N PRO A 62 -10.13 60.15 18.97
CA PRO A 62 -11.06 61.19 18.49
C PRO A 62 -10.46 61.99 17.32
N TYR A 63 -11.30 62.53 16.44
CA TYR A 63 -10.86 63.40 15.32
C TYR A 63 -10.44 64.79 15.78
N LEU A 64 -11.09 65.33 16.82
CA LEU A 64 -10.78 66.65 17.36
C LEU A 64 -9.84 66.52 18.57
N THR A 65 -8.53 66.50 18.32
CA THR A 65 -7.53 66.81 19.34
C THR A 65 -7.17 68.29 19.29
N ARG A 66 -7.12 68.99 20.43
CA ARG A 66 -6.73 70.41 20.52
C ARG A 66 -5.27 70.66 20.04
N THR A 67 -4.48 69.60 19.90
CA THR A 67 -3.12 69.57 19.33
C THR A 67 -2.95 68.31 18.49
N GLU A 68 -2.81 68.44 17.16
CA GLU A 68 -2.40 67.34 16.28
C GLU A 68 -0.88 67.17 16.32
N THR A 69 -0.40 65.98 16.68
CA THR A 69 1.03 65.66 16.59
C THR A 69 1.39 65.14 15.18
N PRO A 70 2.66 65.22 14.74
CA PRO A 70 3.09 64.65 13.45
C PRO A 70 2.73 63.16 13.30
N GLU A 71 2.83 62.38 14.38
CA GLU A 71 2.49 60.96 14.43
C GLU A 71 0.98 60.72 14.25
N HIS A 72 0.14 61.67 14.66
CA HIS A 72 -1.30 61.62 14.44
C HIS A 72 -1.63 61.75 12.95
N ARG A 73 -0.95 62.67 12.26
CA ARG A 73 -1.17 62.93 10.84
C ARG A 73 -0.71 61.74 9.98
N ASP A 74 0.49 61.23 10.27
CA ASP A 74 1.05 60.05 9.60
C ASP A 74 0.14 58.82 9.73
N LEU A 75 -0.37 58.56 10.94
CA LEU A 75 -1.30 57.45 11.16
C LEU A 75 -2.57 57.57 10.33
N LEU A 76 -3.21 58.76 10.31
CA LEU A 76 -4.45 58.98 9.57
C LEU A 76 -4.26 58.88 8.05
N ASP A 77 -3.11 59.31 7.53
CA ASP A 77 -2.78 59.26 6.09
C ASP A 77 -2.64 57.83 5.56
N HIS A 78 -2.25 56.88 6.42
CA HIS A 78 -2.12 55.45 6.12
C HIS A 78 -3.38 54.62 6.41
N LEU A 79 -4.47 55.22 6.90
CA LEU A 79 -5.75 54.52 7.11
C LEU A 79 -6.54 54.32 5.80
N LYS A 80 -5.92 53.70 4.79
CA LYS A 80 -6.57 53.32 3.53
C LYS A 80 -6.75 51.80 3.47
N HIS A 81 -7.88 51.37 2.92
CA HIS A 81 -8.20 49.95 2.85
C HIS A 81 -7.23 49.22 1.90
N LYS A 82 -6.64 48.12 2.38
CA LYS A 82 -5.64 47.27 1.73
C LYS A 82 -4.27 47.93 1.53
N GLU A 83 -3.97 49.00 2.25
CA GLU A 83 -2.64 49.59 2.27
C GLU A 83 -1.67 48.70 3.07
N LEU A 84 -0.45 48.51 2.57
CA LEU A 84 0.64 47.90 3.32
C LEU A 84 1.30 48.97 4.16
N TRP A 85 1.48 48.70 5.45
CA TRP A 85 2.07 49.65 6.38
C TRP A 85 2.87 48.94 7.48
N THR A 86 3.47 49.72 8.36
CA THR A 86 4.19 49.23 9.53
C THR A 86 3.38 49.54 10.77
N CYS A 87 3.15 48.53 11.61
CA CYS A 87 2.43 48.70 12.86
C CYS A 87 3.15 49.73 13.75
N PRO A 88 2.52 50.85 14.13
CA PRO A 88 3.18 51.91 14.89
C PRO A 88 3.55 51.51 16.32
N TRP A 89 2.95 50.43 16.84
CA TRP A 89 3.18 49.97 18.22
C TRP A 89 4.23 48.86 18.34
N CYS A 90 4.36 47.98 17.34
CA CYS A 90 5.29 46.85 17.42
C CYS A 90 6.24 46.71 16.22
N GLY A 91 6.15 47.59 15.21
CA GLY A 91 7.05 47.60 14.07
C GLY A 91 6.85 46.47 13.05
N ARG A 92 5.90 45.55 13.27
CA ARG A 92 5.59 44.47 12.31
C ARG A 92 4.85 45.01 11.09
N THR A 93 5.11 44.45 9.92
CA THR A 93 4.38 44.77 8.69
C THR A 93 2.92 44.32 8.80
N VAL A 94 1.99 45.23 8.49
CA VAL A 94 0.54 45.01 8.56
C VAL A 94 -0.14 45.40 7.25
N THR A 95 -1.26 44.75 6.95
CA THR A 95 -2.20 45.23 5.93
C THR A 95 -3.37 45.96 6.60
N VAL A 96 -3.63 47.20 6.19
CA VAL A 96 -4.66 48.04 6.79
C VAL A 96 -6.05 47.64 6.25
N ILE A 97 -7.01 47.40 7.14
CA ILE A 97 -8.35 46.90 6.79
C ILE A 97 -9.43 47.84 7.36
N ASN A 98 -10.14 48.53 6.46
CA ASN A 98 -11.33 49.28 6.82
C ASN A 98 -12.50 48.31 7.11
N LEU A 99 -12.97 48.26 8.36
CA LEU A 99 -14.03 47.38 8.80
C LEU A 99 -15.38 47.65 8.11
N ALA A 100 -15.65 48.87 7.65
CA ALA A 100 -16.85 49.21 6.90
C ALA A 100 -16.85 48.65 5.47
N LYS A 101 -15.66 48.41 4.89
CA LYS A 101 -15.49 47.86 3.53
C LYS A 101 -15.24 46.35 3.52
N ALA A 102 -14.81 45.78 4.65
CA ALA A 102 -14.34 44.39 4.74
C ALA A 102 -15.47 43.33 4.85
N GLY A 103 -16.74 43.73 4.86
CA GLY A 103 -17.89 42.82 4.95
C GLY A 103 -17.78 41.86 6.14
N LYS A 104 -18.06 40.57 5.91
CA LYS A 104 -17.96 39.51 6.94
C LYS A 104 -16.53 38.95 7.13
N ARG A 105 -15.51 39.53 6.49
CA ARG A 105 -14.07 39.16 6.62
C ARG A 105 -13.73 37.67 6.41
N LYS A 106 -14.62 36.87 5.80
CA LYS A 106 -14.42 35.42 5.59
C LYS A 106 -13.15 35.08 4.81
N SER A 107 -12.68 35.97 3.94
CA SER A 107 -11.44 35.80 3.16
C SER A 107 -10.17 36.03 3.96
N LEU A 108 -10.26 36.58 5.17
CA LEU A 108 -9.12 36.77 6.08
C LEU A 108 -8.93 35.57 7.02
N ARG A 109 -9.91 34.66 7.05
CA ARG A 109 -9.84 33.44 7.84
C ARG A 109 -8.68 32.59 7.35
N ARG A 110 -7.86 32.13 8.29
CA ARG A 110 -6.68 31.36 7.95
C ARG A 110 -6.43 30.29 9.00
N VAL A 111 -5.93 29.16 8.52
CA VAL A 111 -5.45 28.05 9.33
C VAL A 111 -3.98 27.86 9.02
N GLU A 112 -3.16 27.75 10.05
CA GLU A 112 -1.74 27.44 9.96
C GLU A 112 -1.47 26.18 10.79
N LEU A 113 -0.65 25.27 10.25
CA LEU A 113 -0.27 24.03 10.93
C LEU A 113 1.17 24.16 11.40
N THR A 114 1.40 23.90 12.69
CA THR A 114 2.74 24.02 13.27
C THR A 114 3.03 22.92 14.28
N VAL A 115 4.30 22.57 14.42
CA VAL A 115 4.80 21.75 15.53
C VAL A 115 5.62 22.64 16.44
N LEU A 116 5.20 22.74 17.69
CA LEU A 116 5.89 23.49 18.74
C LEU A 116 6.78 22.54 19.55
N LEU A 117 8.05 22.90 19.71
CA LEU A 117 9.00 22.10 20.50
C LEU A 117 9.15 22.65 21.91
N HIS A 118 9.22 21.74 22.87
CA HIS A 118 9.49 22.01 24.28
C HIS A 118 10.48 21.00 24.85
N VAL A 119 11.19 21.40 25.90
CA VAL A 119 12.01 20.49 26.71
C VAL A 119 11.49 20.51 28.13
N GLN A 120 11.34 19.32 28.71
CA GLN A 120 11.03 19.18 30.12
C GLN A 120 11.81 17.97 30.65
N GLY A 121 12.77 18.24 31.54
CA GLY A 121 13.75 17.23 31.98
C GLY A 121 14.60 16.74 30.80
N GLU A 122 14.68 15.43 30.60
CA GLU A 122 15.44 14.79 29.52
C GLU A 122 14.61 14.52 28.25
N ALA A 123 13.32 14.88 28.26
CA ALA A 123 12.39 14.60 27.17
C ALA A 123 12.21 15.82 26.27
N LEU A 124 12.22 15.57 24.97
CA LEU A 124 11.74 16.51 23.96
C LEU A 124 10.24 16.27 23.77
N TYR A 125 9.45 17.31 23.90
CA TYR A 125 8.03 17.30 23.57
C TYR A 125 7.81 18.06 22.26
N ALA A 126 6.86 17.57 21.46
CA ALA A 126 6.43 18.24 20.24
C ALA A 126 4.91 18.26 20.19
N ASP A 127 4.32 19.45 20.18
CA ASP A 127 2.89 19.66 20.10
C ASP A 127 2.51 20.07 18.70
N ALA A 128 1.75 19.22 18.01
CA ALA A 128 1.24 19.52 16.68
C ALA A 128 -0.08 20.28 16.79
N LEU A 129 -0.03 21.57 16.49
CA LEU A 129 -1.11 22.52 16.70
C LEU A 129 -1.69 22.98 15.36
N ALA A 130 -3.00 22.87 15.21
CA ALA A 130 -3.74 23.57 14.18
C ALA A 130 -4.19 24.93 14.73
N LEU A 131 -3.61 25.99 14.17
CA LEU A 131 -3.84 27.36 14.59
C LEU A 131 -4.90 27.99 13.70
N ARG A 132 -5.91 28.64 14.29
CA ARG A 132 -6.98 29.31 13.54
C ARG A 132 -7.12 30.77 13.95
N LYS A 133 -7.26 31.66 12.96
CA LYS A 133 -7.72 33.04 13.13
C LYS A 133 -8.89 33.33 12.20
N ASP A 134 -10.01 33.76 12.78
CA ASP A 134 -11.27 33.95 12.04
C ASP A 134 -11.63 35.42 11.78
N TYR A 135 -11.11 36.35 12.60
CA TYR A 135 -11.36 37.80 12.51
C TYR A 135 -12.86 38.15 12.34
N ALA A 136 -13.75 37.33 12.92
CA ALA A 136 -15.19 37.43 12.68
C ALA A 136 -15.78 38.56 13.53
N ASP A 137 -15.47 38.56 14.82
CA ASP A 137 -15.98 39.53 15.79
C ASP A 137 -14.91 40.55 16.21
N GLU A 138 -15.32 41.64 16.88
CA GLU A 138 -14.42 42.72 17.30
C GLU A 138 -13.33 42.20 18.26
N THR A 139 -13.69 41.26 19.13
CA THR A 139 -12.77 40.57 20.05
C THR A 139 -11.73 39.70 19.34
N ASP A 140 -12.05 39.21 18.14
CA ASP A 140 -11.14 38.34 17.37
C ASP A 140 -10.10 39.15 16.58
N LEU A 141 -10.26 40.47 16.46
CA LEU A 141 -9.38 41.32 15.66
C LEU A 141 -7.97 41.40 16.26
N THR A 142 -7.89 41.42 17.58
CA THR A 142 -6.66 41.51 18.38
C THR A 142 -6.27 40.19 19.03
N ALA A 143 -7.15 39.19 19.04
CA ALA A 143 -6.90 37.91 19.67
C ALA A 143 -5.70 37.16 19.04
N HIS A 144 -4.98 36.45 19.90
CA HIS A 144 -4.02 35.42 19.50
C HIS A 144 -4.73 34.28 18.76
N PRO A 145 -4.00 33.49 17.94
CA PRO A 145 -4.59 32.32 17.30
C PRO A 145 -5.14 31.34 18.32
N ILE A 146 -6.30 30.76 18.00
CA ILE A 146 -6.83 29.62 18.74
C ILE A 146 -6.01 28.40 18.33
N ALA A 147 -5.35 27.76 19.28
CA ALA A 147 -4.56 26.56 19.05
C ALA A 147 -5.36 25.31 19.46
N TRP A 148 -5.55 24.39 18.52
CA TRP A 148 -6.07 23.06 18.79
C TRP A 148 -4.95 22.02 18.62
N CYS A 149 -4.74 21.16 19.60
CA CYS A 149 -3.74 20.10 19.53
C CYS A 149 -4.28 18.92 18.72
N SER A 150 -3.65 18.63 17.59
CA SER A 150 -3.93 17.44 16.78
C SER A 150 -3.25 16.21 17.37
N SER A 151 -1.98 16.35 17.75
CA SER A 151 -1.20 15.27 18.36
C SER A 151 -0.06 15.82 19.20
N GLY A 152 0.14 15.27 20.39
CA GLY A 152 1.31 15.49 21.22
C GLY A 152 2.32 14.35 21.05
N TYR A 153 3.61 14.65 21.04
CA TYR A 153 4.68 13.66 21.00
C TYR A 153 5.66 13.88 22.14
N ARG A 154 6.14 12.77 22.70
CA ARG A 154 7.21 12.76 23.70
C ARG A 154 8.31 11.83 23.24
N PHE A 155 9.51 12.37 23.11
CA PHE A 155 10.70 11.65 22.69
C PHE A 155 11.70 11.53 23.85
N VAL A 156 12.02 10.30 24.20
CA VAL A 156 13.10 9.94 25.14
C VAL A 156 13.90 8.83 24.51
N ARG A 157 15.20 8.73 24.80
CA ARG A 157 16.06 7.69 24.21
C ARG A 157 15.39 6.30 24.29
N GLY A 158 15.18 5.68 23.12
CA GLY A 158 14.58 4.34 23.00
C GLY A 158 13.05 4.28 23.12
N GLU A 159 12.35 5.40 23.39
CA GLU A 159 10.89 5.45 23.52
C GLU A 159 10.31 6.71 22.87
N VAL A 160 9.32 6.53 22.02
CA VAL A 160 8.50 7.60 21.47
C VAL A 160 7.05 7.33 21.82
N MET A 161 6.40 8.33 22.42
CA MET A 161 4.97 8.31 22.73
C MET A 161 4.26 9.33 21.82
N GLN A 162 3.14 8.93 21.24
CA GLN A 162 2.20 9.83 20.57
C GLN A 162 0.87 9.81 21.32
N VAL A 163 0.29 10.99 21.49
CA VAL A 163 -1.04 11.24 22.04
C VAL A 163 -1.86 11.87 20.92
N ASP A 164 -2.73 11.09 20.26
CA ASP A 164 -3.50 11.53 19.08
C ASP A 164 -4.91 11.99 19.52
N HIS A 165 -5.18 13.28 19.37
CA HIS A 165 -6.43 13.95 19.74
C HIS A 165 -7.44 14.03 18.59
N GLN A 166 -7.08 13.60 17.37
CA GLN A 166 -7.91 13.79 16.17
C GLN A 166 -9.24 13.00 16.20
N TRP A 167 -9.31 11.93 16.99
CA TRP A 167 -10.51 11.10 17.10
C TRP A 167 -11.42 11.51 18.28
N ASP A 168 -10.84 11.67 19.45
CA ASP A 168 -11.51 12.10 20.66
C ASP A 168 -10.55 13.01 21.44
N ASP A 169 -10.84 14.30 21.43
CA ASP A 169 -10.04 15.32 22.12
C ASP A 169 -10.02 15.11 23.65
N LYS A 170 -11.08 14.51 24.21
CA LYS A 170 -11.20 14.24 25.65
C LYS A 170 -10.53 12.94 26.07
N HIS A 171 -10.45 11.98 25.16
CA HIS A 171 -9.84 10.67 25.39
C HIS A 171 -8.87 10.35 24.25
N PRO A 172 -7.74 11.08 24.15
CA PRO A 172 -6.78 10.88 23.07
C PRO A 172 -6.25 9.45 23.04
N TYR A 173 -5.97 8.97 21.84
CA TYR A 173 -5.44 7.63 21.63
C TYR A 173 -3.92 7.65 21.78
N ILE A 174 -3.38 6.80 22.65
CA ILE A 174 -1.94 6.75 22.93
C ILE A 174 -1.28 5.60 22.17
N THR A 175 -0.20 5.90 21.46
CA THR A 175 0.66 4.89 20.84
C THR A 175 2.12 5.04 21.27
N TYR A 176 2.86 3.94 21.15
CA TYR A 176 4.28 3.89 21.49
C TYR A 176 5.09 3.21 20.39
N GLU A 177 6.30 3.70 20.18
CA GLU A 177 7.41 2.98 19.56
C GLU A 177 8.51 2.82 20.63
N ARG A 178 8.90 1.57 20.93
CA ARG A 178 9.88 1.25 21.99
C ARG A 178 10.91 0.26 21.49
N ASP A 179 12.17 0.50 21.84
CA ASP A 179 13.37 -0.33 21.58
C ASP A 179 13.72 -0.56 20.10
N LYS A 180 12.73 -0.89 19.26
CA LYS A 180 12.87 -1.16 17.84
C LYS A 180 11.62 -0.76 17.09
N LEU A 181 11.80 -0.25 15.87
CA LEU A 181 10.68 0.09 14.99
C LEU A 181 10.04 -1.18 14.40
N GLY A 182 8.71 -1.26 14.43
CA GLY A 182 7.95 -2.34 13.81
C GLY A 182 7.68 -2.10 12.32
N ARG A 183 7.14 -3.12 11.64
CA ARG A 183 6.61 -2.97 10.26
C ARG A 183 5.41 -2.01 10.23
N LYS A 184 4.55 -2.08 11.24
CA LYS A 184 3.45 -1.12 11.43
C LYS A 184 4.03 0.14 12.06
N LYS A 185 3.79 1.29 11.43
CA LYS A 185 4.13 2.61 11.96
C LYS A 185 3.10 2.99 13.03
N GLN A 186 3.47 2.91 14.31
CA GLN A 186 2.58 3.20 15.44
C GLN A 186 2.54 4.69 15.74
N VAL A 187 3.69 5.36 15.57
CA VAL A 187 3.80 6.83 15.65
C VAL A 187 3.79 7.41 14.24
N SER A 188 2.85 8.29 13.97
CA SER A 188 2.63 8.90 12.65
C SER A 188 2.86 10.40 12.66
N GLU A 189 2.95 10.99 11.45
CA GLU A 189 2.84 12.44 11.29
C GLU A 189 1.48 12.96 11.78
N PRO A 190 1.40 14.23 12.22
CA PRO A 190 0.28 14.70 13.03
C PRO A 190 -0.96 15.16 12.27
N PHE A 191 -0.80 15.75 11.09
CA PHE A 191 -1.91 16.42 10.39
C PHE A 191 -2.38 15.56 9.23
N LYS A 192 -3.51 14.89 9.40
CA LYS A 192 -4.11 14.03 8.38
C LYS A 192 -5.22 14.81 7.68
N ASP A 193 -5.16 14.91 6.36
CA ASP A 193 -6.27 15.42 5.54
C ASP A 193 -6.85 14.30 4.68
N GLY A 194 -8.18 14.22 4.66
CA GLY A 194 -8.94 13.16 4.00
C GLY A 194 -9.57 12.12 4.94
N PRO A 195 -10.38 11.20 4.38
CA PRO A 195 -11.06 10.16 5.14
C PRO A 195 -10.10 9.11 5.74
N ILE A 196 -10.57 8.39 6.77
CA ILE A 196 -9.79 7.40 7.55
C ILE A 196 -9.05 6.37 6.69
N TYR A 197 -9.62 5.96 5.56
CA TYR A 197 -9.06 4.94 4.68
C TYR A 197 -8.15 5.50 3.57
N TRP A 198 -8.15 6.82 3.36
CA TRP A 198 -7.42 7.52 2.30
C TRP A 198 -7.13 8.95 2.76
N TYR A 199 -6.01 9.13 3.45
CA TYR A 199 -5.55 10.43 3.89
C TYR A 199 -4.10 10.66 3.48
N HIS A 200 -3.73 11.92 3.29
CA HIS A 200 -2.33 12.36 3.17
C HIS A 200 -1.95 13.19 4.39
N TYR A 201 -0.64 13.40 4.58
CA TYR A 201 -0.14 14.25 5.66
C TYR A 201 0.09 15.67 5.16
N GLU A 202 -0.51 16.65 5.83
CA GLU A 202 -0.36 18.06 5.52
C GLU A 202 0.99 18.60 6.02
N PRO A 203 1.68 19.46 5.24
CA PRO A 203 2.97 19.98 5.64
C PRO A 203 2.82 21.17 6.62
N TYR A 204 3.71 21.23 7.60
CA TYR A 204 3.62 22.13 8.76
C TYR A 204 4.91 22.92 9.01
N SER A 205 4.81 24.06 9.69
CA SER A 205 5.99 24.79 10.19
C SER A 205 6.48 24.17 11.50
N ILE A 206 7.72 24.47 11.89
CA ILE A 206 8.27 24.04 13.19
C ILE A 206 8.75 25.28 13.94
N LEU A 207 8.26 25.46 15.16
CA LEU A 207 8.65 26.53 16.09
C LEU A 207 9.66 26.00 17.11
N ASN A 208 10.46 26.92 17.66
CA ASN A 208 11.47 26.66 18.68
C ASN A 208 12.52 25.61 18.24
N ARG A 209 13.01 25.72 17.00
CA ARG A 209 13.97 24.76 16.39
C ARG A 209 15.31 24.75 17.11
N GLU A 210 15.70 25.90 17.68
CA GLU A 210 16.90 26.12 18.46
C GLU A 210 17.06 25.11 19.61
N ILE A 211 15.93 24.63 20.17
CA ILE A 211 15.89 23.61 21.21
C ILE A 211 16.66 22.33 20.80
N LEU A 212 16.59 21.93 19.52
CA LEU A 212 17.29 20.72 19.09
C LEU A 212 18.80 20.87 19.24
N GLN A 213 19.36 22.07 19.06
CA GLN A 213 20.81 22.32 19.15
C GLN A 213 21.32 22.19 20.59
N GLU A 214 20.47 22.51 21.56
CA GLU A 214 20.78 22.44 22.98
C GLU A 214 20.48 21.06 23.59
N HIS A 215 19.52 20.33 23.02
CA HIS A 215 19.07 19.05 23.57
C HIS A 215 20.16 17.96 23.50
N PRO A 216 20.52 17.30 24.62
CA PRO A 216 21.62 16.33 24.67
C PRO A 216 21.50 15.17 23.66
N LEU A 217 20.27 14.71 23.41
CA LEU A 217 20.00 13.67 22.41
C LEU A 217 19.99 14.21 20.98
N PHE A 218 19.39 15.37 20.71
CA PHE A 218 19.04 15.80 19.36
C PHE A 218 20.01 16.83 18.73
N ARG A 219 20.99 17.34 19.49
CA ARG A 219 22.02 18.29 18.99
C ARG A 219 22.76 17.82 17.74
N TYR A 220 22.82 16.51 17.53
CA TYR A 220 23.46 15.89 16.37
C TYR A 220 22.48 15.18 15.45
N CYS A 221 21.18 15.42 15.59
CA CYS A 221 20.18 14.75 14.77
C CYS A 221 20.25 15.16 13.30
N GLY A 222 20.75 16.36 12.98
CA GLY A 222 21.01 16.78 11.60
C GLY A 222 19.77 16.88 10.72
N TYR A 223 18.56 16.95 11.30
CA TYR A 223 17.32 16.98 10.51
C TYR A 223 17.29 18.16 9.53
N PHE A 224 17.56 19.38 10.00
CA PHE A 224 17.49 20.57 9.16
C PHE A 224 18.66 20.67 8.17
N ASP A 225 19.88 20.43 8.65
CA ASP A 225 21.10 20.74 7.88
C ASP A 225 21.61 19.59 7.01
N LEU A 226 21.21 18.33 7.31
CA LEU A 226 21.68 17.14 6.60
C LEU A 226 20.55 16.40 5.89
N TRP A 227 19.39 16.25 6.52
CA TRP A 227 18.27 15.48 5.95
C TRP A 227 17.35 16.32 5.04
N GLN A 228 16.91 17.48 5.52
CA GLN A 228 16.05 18.41 4.77
C GLN A 228 16.84 19.17 3.72
N TYR A 229 18.00 19.72 4.09
CA TYR A 229 18.87 20.39 3.15
C TYR A 229 19.72 19.36 2.38
N ARG A 230 19.40 19.15 1.10
CA ARG A 230 20.15 18.25 0.22
C ARG A 230 20.91 19.08 -0.83
N PRO A 231 22.25 19.23 -0.72
CA PRO A 231 23.04 19.83 -1.80
C PRO A 231 22.78 19.06 -3.10
N MET A 232 22.32 19.76 -4.15
CA MET A 232 21.94 19.19 -5.45
C MET A 232 20.74 18.23 -5.46
N GLY A 233 19.97 18.12 -4.37
CA GLY A 233 18.74 17.34 -4.30
C GLY A 233 17.47 18.15 -4.62
N SER A 234 16.33 17.48 -4.76
CA SER A 234 15.01 18.12 -4.97
C SER A 234 14.46 18.88 -3.74
N ARG A 235 15.16 18.86 -2.60
CA ARG A 235 14.75 19.49 -1.33
C ARG A 235 15.60 20.72 -1.04
N GLY A 236 14.99 21.92 -1.09
CA GLY A 236 15.61 23.21 -0.73
C GLY A 236 15.32 23.63 0.73
N TYR A 237 15.54 24.90 1.07
CA TYR A 237 15.13 25.48 2.36
C TYR A 237 13.60 25.49 2.49
N ALA A 238 13.03 24.38 2.94
CA ALA A 238 11.59 24.24 3.08
C ALA A 238 11.11 25.07 4.29
N ALA A 239 10.15 25.95 4.06
CA ALA A 239 9.43 26.64 5.15
C ALA A 239 8.42 25.71 5.85
N ARG A 240 8.05 24.59 5.20
CA ARG A 240 7.08 23.60 5.66
C ARG A 240 7.66 22.19 5.54
N PHE A 241 7.33 21.31 6.48
CA PHE A 241 7.89 19.97 6.67
C PHE A 241 6.79 18.92 6.74
N HIS A 242 7.10 17.66 6.41
CA HIS A 242 6.11 16.57 6.37
C HIS A 242 6.64 15.22 6.89
N ASP A 243 7.87 15.17 7.40
CA ASP A 243 8.56 13.95 7.82
C ASP A 243 9.36 14.13 9.14
N PHE A 244 9.20 15.27 9.83
CA PHE A 244 9.98 15.62 11.01
C PHE A 244 9.75 14.67 12.18
N ILE A 245 8.48 14.39 12.50
CA ILE A 245 8.12 13.46 13.58
C ILE A 245 8.63 12.06 13.26
N SER A 246 8.52 11.63 12.01
CA SER A 246 8.99 10.31 11.55
C SER A 246 10.50 10.19 11.63
N TYR A 247 11.23 11.25 11.24
CA TYR A 247 12.69 11.32 11.36
C TYR A 247 13.13 11.29 12.83
N LEU A 248 12.56 12.15 13.68
CA LEU A 248 12.87 12.15 15.11
C LEU A 248 12.52 10.81 15.75
N THR A 249 11.45 10.16 15.32
CA THR A 249 11.10 8.82 15.79
C THR A 249 12.20 7.81 15.45
N ALA A 250 12.68 7.79 14.21
CA ALA A 250 13.79 6.93 13.81
C ALA A 250 15.07 7.26 14.58
N TYR A 251 15.40 8.55 14.73
CA TYR A 251 16.58 9.00 15.47
C TYR A 251 16.52 8.65 16.95
N THR A 252 15.34 8.75 17.56
CA THR A 252 15.15 8.45 18.99
C THR A 252 15.40 6.98 19.30
N ILE A 253 15.03 6.08 18.37
CA ILE A 253 15.23 4.64 18.50
C ILE A 253 16.64 4.22 18.05
N TYR A 254 17.18 4.81 16.97
CA TYR A 254 18.46 4.43 16.35
C TYR A 254 19.41 5.64 16.14
N PRO A 255 19.81 6.37 17.21
CA PRO A 255 20.48 7.67 17.06
C PRO A 255 21.82 7.56 16.34
N ARG A 256 22.63 6.54 16.64
CA ARG A 256 23.98 6.38 16.08
C ARG A 256 23.95 6.13 14.57
N GLN A 257 23.04 5.28 14.12
CA GLN A 257 22.90 4.86 12.72
C GLN A 257 22.30 5.98 11.90
N VAL A 258 21.25 6.63 12.41
CA VAL A 258 20.62 7.76 11.73
C VAL A 258 21.61 8.92 11.60
N GLU A 259 22.31 9.27 12.69
CA GLU A 259 23.34 10.32 12.67
C GLU A 259 24.45 10.03 11.67
N MET A 260 25.00 8.81 11.69
CA MET A 260 26.09 8.42 10.79
C MET A 260 25.65 8.49 9.32
N LEU A 261 24.49 7.92 8.99
CA LEU A 261 23.96 7.91 7.62
C LEU A 261 23.67 9.33 7.13
N ALA A 262 23.05 10.18 7.97
CA ALA A 262 22.79 11.57 7.62
C ALA A 262 24.08 12.36 7.39
N LYS A 263 25.12 12.17 8.22
CA LYS A 263 26.42 12.85 8.07
C LYS A 263 27.20 12.44 6.83
N VAL A 264 27.15 11.17 6.47
CA VAL A 264 27.82 10.65 5.25
C VAL A 264 27.02 11.01 3.99
N GLY A 265 25.75 11.33 4.15
CA GLY A 265 24.82 11.56 3.07
C GLY A 265 23.92 10.34 2.87
N TYR A 266 24.47 9.13 2.76
CA TYR A 266 23.74 7.91 2.37
C TYR A 266 22.26 7.79 2.83
N TRP A 267 21.35 8.32 2.02
CA TRP A 267 19.97 8.69 2.42
C TRP A 267 18.94 7.59 2.12
N GLU A 268 19.17 6.73 1.14
CA GLU A 268 18.24 5.63 0.80
C GLU A 268 17.90 4.73 2.02
N PRO A 269 18.87 4.29 2.85
CA PRO A 269 18.56 3.56 4.08
C PRO A 269 17.63 4.30 5.04
N LEU A 270 17.79 5.63 5.15
CA LEU A 270 16.97 6.47 6.01
C LEU A 270 15.56 6.62 5.45
N ASP A 271 15.45 6.87 4.15
CA ASP A 271 14.18 7.01 3.42
C ASP A 271 13.31 5.75 3.59
N ASP A 272 13.91 4.58 3.36
CA ASP A 272 13.28 3.26 3.55
C ASP A 272 12.74 3.09 4.99
N LEU A 273 13.51 3.51 6.00
CA LEU A 273 13.12 3.39 7.40
C LEU A 273 12.02 4.39 7.81
N ILE A 274 12.14 5.65 7.38
CA ILE A 274 11.28 6.78 7.79
C ILE A 274 9.89 6.66 7.16
N TYR A 275 9.84 6.39 5.85
CA TYR A 275 8.60 6.34 5.09
C TYR A 275 7.96 4.96 5.10
N SER A 276 8.76 3.93 4.81
CA SER A 276 8.24 2.57 4.55
C SER A 276 8.38 1.60 5.72
N ARG A 277 9.03 2.02 6.83
CA ARG A 277 9.45 1.13 7.92
C ARG A 277 10.25 -0.09 7.43
N LYS A 278 10.93 0.06 6.29
CA LYS A 278 11.74 -0.98 5.67
C LYS A 278 13.14 -0.94 6.28
N LYS A 279 13.40 -1.87 7.19
CA LYS A 279 14.69 -1.94 7.89
C LYS A 279 15.86 -2.45 7.07
N ASN A 280 15.59 -3.10 5.92
CA ASN A 280 16.62 -3.78 5.12
C ASN A 280 17.46 -4.76 5.96
N ALA A 281 16.80 -5.58 6.79
CA ALA A 281 17.45 -6.49 7.75
C ALA A 281 18.39 -7.54 7.12
N ALA A 282 18.27 -7.79 5.81
CA ALA A 282 19.20 -8.63 5.05
C ALA A 282 20.55 -7.93 4.81
N ALA A 283 20.57 -6.60 4.78
CA ALA A 283 21.73 -5.76 4.52
C ALA A 283 22.36 -5.20 5.80
N MET A 284 21.55 -4.69 6.73
CA MET A 284 22.03 -4.02 7.95
C MET A 284 21.18 -4.32 9.19
N CYS A 285 21.79 -4.17 10.36
CA CYS A 285 21.11 -4.23 11.67
C CYS A 285 21.12 -2.86 12.34
N TRP A 286 19.95 -2.25 12.47
CA TRP A 286 19.79 -0.91 13.05
C TRP A 286 20.12 -0.86 14.54
N GLU A 287 19.91 -1.96 15.24
CA GLU A 287 20.12 -2.12 16.68
C GLU A 287 21.61 -2.17 17.05
N GLU A 288 22.51 -2.42 16.11
CA GLU A 288 23.95 -2.58 16.36
C GLU A 288 24.71 -1.24 16.24
N PRO A 289 25.24 -0.69 17.36
CA PRO A 289 25.89 0.63 17.41
C PRO A 289 27.19 0.74 16.61
N ASP A 290 27.97 -0.34 16.45
CA ASP A 290 29.18 -0.31 15.61
C ASP A 290 28.80 -0.43 14.13
N PRO A 291 29.04 0.59 13.28
CA PRO A 291 28.70 0.54 11.87
C PRO A 291 29.25 -0.68 11.14
N ARG A 292 30.46 -1.15 11.50
CA ARG A 292 31.09 -2.31 10.86
C ARG A 292 30.28 -3.58 11.14
N LYS A 293 29.83 -3.76 12.39
CA LYS A 293 28.99 -4.89 12.78
C LYS A 293 27.58 -4.76 12.23
N SER A 294 27.04 -3.54 12.20
CA SER A 294 25.71 -3.23 11.66
C SER A 294 25.58 -3.67 10.21
N PHE A 295 26.55 -3.30 9.35
CA PHE A 295 26.59 -3.69 7.94
C PHE A 295 27.26 -5.05 7.69
N ARG A 296 27.85 -5.67 8.71
CA ARG A 296 28.66 -6.91 8.61
C ARG A 296 29.82 -6.78 7.62
N LEU A 297 30.53 -5.66 7.72
CA LEU A 297 31.65 -5.28 6.85
C LEU A 297 32.91 -5.03 7.67
N ASN A 298 34.07 -5.25 7.04
CA ASN A 298 35.33 -4.76 7.59
C ASN A 298 35.50 -3.25 7.36
N LYS A 299 36.56 -2.65 7.92
CA LYS A 299 36.81 -1.20 7.80
C LYS A 299 36.93 -0.72 6.35
N ARG A 300 37.62 -1.47 5.49
CA ARG A 300 37.86 -1.09 4.08
C ARG A 300 36.56 -1.15 3.29
N GLU A 301 35.78 -2.22 3.47
CA GLU A 301 34.48 -2.38 2.82
C GLU A 301 33.48 -1.32 3.27
N LEU A 302 33.46 -0.98 4.57
CA LEU A 302 32.59 0.09 5.07
C LEU A 302 32.95 1.44 4.45
N SER A 303 34.23 1.79 4.36
CA SER A 303 34.67 3.01 3.68
C SER A 303 34.27 3.01 2.20
N LEU A 304 34.38 1.87 1.52
CA LEU A 304 33.93 1.73 0.13
C LEU A 304 32.41 1.90 0.00
N LEU A 305 31.62 1.26 0.87
CA LEU A 305 30.17 1.42 0.91
C LEU A 305 29.77 2.88 1.10
N MET A 306 30.41 3.58 2.04
CA MET A 306 30.10 4.98 2.34
C MET A 306 30.50 5.95 1.22
N GLY A 307 31.53 5.60 0.42
CA GLY A 307 31.94 6.37 -0.75
C GLY A 307 31.09 6.08 -2.00
N MET A 308 30.69 4.83 -2.22
CA MET A 308 29.88 4.43 -3.38
C MET A 308 28.38 4.68 -3.19
N GLN A 309 27.89 4.55 -1.95
CA GLN A 309 26.48 4.66 -1.56
C GLN A 309 25.52 3.85 -2.47
N PRO A 310 25.79 2.55 -2.71
CA PRO A 310 24.97 1.73 -3.60
C PRO A 310 23.58 1.46 -2.99
N PRO A 311 22.60 0.94 -3.74
CA PRO A 311 21.36 0.49 -3.13
C PRO A 311 21.59 -0.61 -2.09
N LEU A 312 20.82 -0.63 -0.99
CA LEU A 312 21.03 -1.61 0.09
C LEU A 312 20.82 -3.06 -0.36
N GLN A 313 20.11 -3.28 -1.46
CA GLN A 313 19.98 -4.59 -2.11
C GLN A 313 21.35 -5.18 -2.46
N THR A 314 22.35 -4.36 -2.79
CA THR A 314 23.74 -4.77 -3.06
C THR A 314 24.33 -5.53 -1.87
N LEU A 315 24.12 -5.01 -0.65
CA LEU A 315 24.56 -5.68 0.57
C LEU A 315 23.73 -6.92 0.88
N ALA A 316 22.42 -6.89 0.60
CA ALA A 316 21.57 -8.06 0.76
C ALA A 316 22.03 -9.22 -0.14
N VAL A 317 22.39 -8.92 -1.40
CA VAL A 317 23.00 -9.87 -2.36
C VAL A 317 24.30 -10.42 -1.81
N ARG A 318 25.25 -9.56 -1.43
CA ARG A 318 26.54 -9.98 -0.85
C ARG A 318 26.35 -10.93 0.34
N ASN A 319 25.50 -10.54 1.28
CA ASN A 319 25.26 -11.31 2.50
C ASN A 319 24.56 -12.64 2.21
N TYR A 320 23.67 -12.68 1.22
CA TYR A 320 22.97 -13.89 0.82
C TYR A 320 23.93 -14.88 0.14
N VAL A 321 24.76 -14.38 -0.79
CA VAL A 321 25.77 -15.20 -1.47
C VAL A 321 26.77 -15.79 -0.47
N GLY A 322 27.34 -14.97 0.41
CA GLY A 322 28.27 -15.45 1.43
C GLY A 322 27.64 -16.45 2.41
N ARG A 323 26.34 -16.35 2.69
CA ARG A 323 25.63 -17.31 3.56
C ARG A 323 25.42 -18.67 2.89
N HIS A 324 25.07 -18.68 1.60
CA HIS A 324 24.59 -19.89 0.92
C HIS A 324 25.68 -20.61 0.13
N TRP A 325 26.68 -19.89 -0.39
CA TRP A 325 27.79 -20.45 -1.16
C TRP A 325 29.16 -20.25 -0.49
N GLY A 326 29.25 -19.46 0.58
CA GLY A 326 30.54 -19.16 1.23
C GLY A 326 31.45 -18.25 0.40
N GLU A 327 30.93 -17.66 -0.67
CA GLU A 327 31.67 -16.79 -1.58
C GLU A 327 31.77 -15.35 -1.05
N ALA A 328 32.90 -14.71 -1.32
CA ALA A 328 33.21 -13.35 -0.88
C ALA A 328 33.13 -12.37 -2.06
N TRP A 329 31.94 -12.20 -2.63
CA TRP A 329 31.73 -11.21 -3.69
C TRP A 329 32.04 -9.79 -3.20
N SER A 330 32.77 -9.04 -4.02
CA SER A 330 33.12 -7.64 -3.74
C SER A 330 31.88 -6.75 -3.88
N LEU A 331 31.85 -5.61 -3.17
CA LEU A 331 30.72 -4.66 -3.29
C LEU A 331 30.49 -4.17 -4.72
N PRO A 332 31.52 -3.81 -5.51
CA PRO A 332 31.33 -3.46 -6.92
C PRO A 332 30.72 -4.60 -7.74
N PHE A 333 31.21 -5.84 -7.56
CA PHE A 333 30.65 -6.98 -8.28
C PHE A 333 29.19 -7.26 -7.91
N CYS A 334 28.83 -7.16 -6.62
CA CYS A 334 27.42 -7.26 -6.22
C CYS A 334 26.55 -6.16 -6.83
N MET A 335 27.10 -4.96 -7.02
CA MET A 335 26.39 -3.85 -7.65
C MET A 335 26.19 -4.12 -9.14
N ASP A 336 27.22 -4.58 -9.83
CA ASP A 336 27.15 -5.00 -11.24
C ASP A 336 26.15 -6.13 -11.42
N PHE A 337 26.17 -7.12 -10.52
CA PHE A 337 25.17 -8.20 -10.50
C PHE A 337 23.75 -7.65 -10.33
N CYS A 338 23.52 -6.68 -9.44
CA CYS A 338 22.20 -6.05 -9.30
C CYS A 338 21.77 -5.34 -10.59
N ASN A 339 22.69 -4.64 -11.25
CA ASN A 339 22.42 -3.87 -12.46
C ASN A 339 22.18 -4.75 -13.69
N LEU A 340 22.74 -5.96 -13.72
CA LEU A 340 22.66 -6.90 -14.83
C LEU A 340 21.22 -7.20 -15.29
N TRP A 341 20.28 -7.19 -14.34
CA TRP A 341 18.89 -7.59 -14.54
C TRP A 341 17.95 -6.44 -14.94
N GLY A 342 18.44 -5.20 -14.93
CA GLY A 342 17.63 -4.00 -15.13
C GLY A 342 16.49 -3.88 -14.10
N CYS A 343 15.34 -3.33 -14.52
CA CYS A 343 14.16 -3.20 -13.67
C CYS A 343 13.18 -4.39 -13.78
N ARG A 344 13.43 -5.33 -14.69
CA ARG A 344 12.49 -6.43 -15.01
C ARG A 344 12.60 -7.59 -14.05
N GLN A 345 13.76 -7.81 -13.42
CA GLN A 345 14.01 -8.98 -12.61
C GLN A 345 14.71 -8.61 -11.30
N ASP A 346 14.17 -9.09 -10.17
CA ASP A 346 14.78 -8.92 -8.85
C ASP A 346 16.03 -9.83 -8.75
N PRO A 347 17.24 -9.27 -8.50
CA PRO A 347 18.46 -10.04 -8.29
C PRO A 347 18.33 -11.11 -7.19
N MET A 348 17.52 -10.86 -6.16
CA MET A 348 17.32 -11.80 -5.06
C MET A 348 16.46 -13.00 -5.50
N GLU A 349 15.55 -12.85 -6.44
CA GLU A 349 14.80 -13.97 -7.01
C GLU A 349 15.71 -14.88 -7.82
N VAL A 350 16.65 -14.32 -8.59
CA VAL A 350 17.68 -15.10 -9.29
C VAL A 350 18.48 -15.93 -8.30
N LEU A 351 19.05 -15.32 -7.26
CA LEU A 351 19.83 -16.06 -6.25
C LEU A 351 19.00 -17.13 -5.52
N ARG A 352 17.74 -16.84 -5.17
CA ARG A 352 16.85 -17.82 -4.56
C ARG A 352 16.55 -18.99 -5.49
N PHE A 353 16.41 -18.72 -6.78
CA PHE A 353 16.23 -19.75 -7.81
C PHE A 353 17.49 -20.63 -7.92
N LEU A 354 18.68 -20.03 -8.01
CA LEU A 354 19.94 -20.77 -8.05
C LEU A 354 20.12 -21.64 -6.81
N ASN A 355 19.84 -21.11 -5.62
CA ASN A 355 19.91 -21.86 -4.37
C ASN A 355 18.91 -23.04 -4.35
N ARG A 356 17.68 -22.84 -4.86
CA ARG A 356 16.65 -23.89 -4.94
C ARG A 356 17.12 -25.09 -5.78
N TYR A 357 17.77 -24.83 -6.91
CA TYR A 357 18.28 -25.86 -7.81
C TYR A 357 19.74 -26.23 -7.55
N ARG A 358 20.35 -25.71 -6.46
CA ARG A 358 21.75 -25.92 -6.07
C ARG A 358 22.75 -25.61 -7.19
N LEU A 359 22.46 -24.54 -7.93
CA LEU A 359 23.30 -24.05 -9.01
C LEU A 359 24.39 -23.12 -8.45
N ASP A 360 25.56 -23.19 -9.07
CA ASP A 360 26.71 -22.32 -8.80
C ASP A 360 26.51 -20.96 -9.50
N PRO A 361 26.51 -19.83 -8.76
CA PRO A 361 26.24 -18.50 -9.33
C PRO A 361 27.25 -18.09 -10.39
N ASP A 362 28.54 -18.36 -10.17
CA ASP A 362 29.59 -18.01 -11.13
C ASP A 362 29.45 -18.82 -12.44
N ARG A 363 29.16 -20.12 -12.34
CA ARG A 363 28.86 -20.96 -13.50
C ARG A 363 27.60 -20.49 -14.22
N PHE A 364 26.58 -20.10 -13.47
CA PHE A 364 25.35 -19.57 -14.03
C PHE A 364 25.59 -18.29 -14.83
N LEU A 365 26.34 -17.34 -14.28
CA LEU A 365 26.70 -16.11 -14.98
C LEU A 365 27.54 -16.37 -16.23
N ARG A 366 28.53 -17.28 -16.15
CA ARG A 366 29.30 -17.70 -17.33
C ARG A 366 28.44 -18.37 -18.39
N TYR A 367 27.48 -19.19 -17.98
CA TYR A 367 26.56 -19.87 -18.89
C TYR A 367 25.67 -18.85 -19.62
N LEU A 368 25.02 -17.95 -18.87
CA LEU A 368 24.20 -16.89 -19.49
C LEU A 368 25.03 -15.97 -20.38
N GLY A 369 26.24 -15.58 -19.96
CA GLY A 369 27.14 -14.77 -20.78
C GLY A 369 27.52 -15.48 -22.09
N GLY A 370 27.78 -16.79 -22.04
CA GLY A 370 28.08 -17.58 -23.24
C GLY A 370 26.89 -17.71 -24.20
N GLU A 371 25.65 -17.75 -23.70
CA GLU A 371 24.44 -17.72 -24.55
C GLU A 371 24.19 -16.32 -25.11
N PHE A 372 24.40 -15.28 -24.30
CA PHE A 372 24.29 -13.87 -24.69
C PHE A 372 25.25 -13.51 -25.84
N ASP A 373 26.47 -14.04 -25.83
CA ASP A 373 27.48 -13.79 -26.86
C ASP A 373 27.22 -14.54 -28.18
N ARG A 374 26.40 -15.61 -28.18
CA ARG A 374 26.19 -16.49 -29.35
C ARG A 374 25.05 -16.02 -30.25
N ASP A 375 23.96 -15.50 -29.70
CA ASP A 375 22.74 -15.19 -30.45
C ASP A 375 22.08 -13.89 -29.95
N HIS A 376 21.97 -12.90 -30.85
CA HIS A 376 21.12 -11.70 -30.72
C HIS A 376 21.53 -10.59 -29.73
N ILE A 377 22.72 -10.02 -29.92
CA ILE A 377 23.26 -8.83 -29.21
C ILE A 377 22.27 -7.64 -29.17
N GLU A 378 21.36 -7.52 -30.14
CA GLU A 378 20.49 -6.34 -30.26
C GLU A 378 19.05 -6.51 -29.70
N THR A 379 18.64 -7.70 -29.22
CA THR A 379 17.21 -7.95 -28.90
C THR A 379 16.89 -8.65 -27.58
N VAL A 380 17.86 -9.27 -26.89
CA VAL A 380 17.59 -10.08 -25.68
C VAL A 380 18.43 -9.58 -24.51
N CYS A 381 17.82 -9.31 -23.35
CA CYS A 381 18.57 -8.92 -22.14
C CYS A 381 18.79 -10.12 -21.19
N TYR A 382 19.66 -9.95 -20.19
CA TYR A 382 19.91 -10.99 -19.18
C TYR A 382 18.65 -11.43 -18.43
N ALA A 383 17.68 -10.53 -18.24
CA ALA A 383 16.39 -10.88 -17.63
C ALA A 383 15.58 -11.84 -18.53
N ASP A 384 15.58 -11.64 -19.84
CA ASP A 384 14.91 -12.54 -20.80
C ASP A 384 15.58 -13.92 -20.79
N LEU A 385 16.91 -13.98 -20.81
CA LEU A 385 17.65 -15.24 -20.73
C LEU A 385 17.37 -15.99 -19.43
N PHE A 386 17.26 -15.28 -18.30
CA PHE A 386 16.87 -15.89 -17.04
C PHE A 386 15.43 -16.42 -17.07
N GLU A 387 14.48 -15.69 -17.64
CA GLU A 387 13.10 -16.15 -17.80
C GLU A 387 13.02 -17.45 -18.62
N ILE A 388 13.71 -17.49 -19.77
CA ILE A 388 13.78 -18.67 -20.64
C ILE A 388 14.41 -19.86 -19.89
N TYR A 389 15.53 -19.64 -19.19
CA TYR A 389 16.19 -20.67 -18.40
C TYR A 389 15.32 -21.19 -17.26
N ARG A 390 14.66 -20.29 -16.54
CA ARG A 390 13.73 -20.61 -15.46
C ARG A 390 12.56 -21.44 -15.97
N ASP A 391 11.96 -21.04 -17.09
CA ASP A 391 10.80 -21.71 -17.67
C ASP A 391 11.19 -23.08 -18.22
N TYR A 392 12.35 -23.20 -18.86
CA TYR A 392 12.93 -24.47 -19.25
C TYR A 392 13.11 -25.43 -18.05
N LEU A 393 13.79 -25.00 -16.98
CA LEU A 393 14.01 -25.88 -15.82
C LEU A 393 12.71 -26.28 -15.12
N ASN A 394 11.76 -25.35 -15.00
CA ASN A 394 10.43 -25.66 -14.48
C ASN A 394 9.68 -26.66 -15.36
N GLY A 395 9.83 -26.55 -16.69
CA GLY A 395 9.22 -27.48 -17.63
C GLY A 395 9.88 -28.86 -17.62
N ALA A 396 11.22 -28.91 -17.58
CA ALA A 396 12.01 -30.12 -17.41
C ALA A 396 11.59 -30.86 -16.13
N TYR A 397 11.41 -30.14 -15.02
CA TYR A 397 10.88 -30.69 -13.78
C TYR A 397 9.48 -31.31 -13.95
N GLN A 398 8.56 -30.59 -14.61
CA GLN A 398 7.19 -31.07 -14.85
C GLN A 398 7.16 -32.32 -15.77
N LEU A 399 8.04 -32.38 -16.76
CA LEU A 399 8.21 -33.55 -17.64
C LEU A 399 8.93 -34.72 -16.95
N GLY A 400 9.48 -34.51 -15.75
CA GLY A 400 10.15 -35.55 -14.96
C GLY A 400 11.61 -35.78 -15.36
N TYR A 401 12.27 -34.79 -15.95
CA TYR A 401 13.69 -34.88 -16.27
C TYR A 401 14.53 -34.95 -14.98
N CYS A 402 15.66 -35.65 -15.05
CA CYS A 402 16.59 -35.74 -13.92
C CYS A 402 17.38 -34.43 -13.77
N LEU A 403 16.99 -33.60 -12.81
CA LEU A 403 17.62 -32.30 -12.52
C LEU A 403 19.00 -32.41 -11.84
N GLU A 404 19.54 -33.61 -11.66
CA GLU A 404 20.93 -33.81 -11.24
C GLU A 404 21.86 -34.00 -12.45
N HIS A 405 21.30 -34.23 -13.64
CA HIS A 405 22.09 -34.45 -14.83
C HIS A 405 22.61 -33.12 -15.41
N SER A 406 23.93 -33.00 -15.57
CA SER A 406 24.54 -31.74 -15.99
C SER A 406 24.02 -31.21 -17.34
N ARG A 407 23.64 -32.07 -18.30
CA ARG A 407 23.08 -31.60 -19.59
C ARG A 407 21.64 -31.10 -19.48
N VAL A 408 20.91 -31.52 -18.45
CA VAL A 408 19.58 -30.98 -18.13
C VAL A 408 19.74 -29.65 -17.41
N LEU A 409 20.70 -29.53 -16.49
CA LEU A 409 20.95 -28.25 -15.81
C LEU A 409 21.58 -27.21 -16.73
N TRP A 410 22.40 -27.62 -17.71
CA TRP A 410 23.18 -26.73 -18.57
C TRP A 410 23.02 -27.16 -20.03
N PRO A 411 21.86 -26.91 -20.66
CA PRO A 411 21.65 -27.28 -22.05
C PRO A 411 22.57 -26.45 -22.97
N PRO A 412 23.21 -27.05 -23.99
CA PRO A 412 24.14 -26.34 -24.87
C PRO A 412 23.47 -25.33 -25.81
N GLU A 413 22.18 -25.50 -26.09
CA GLU A 413 21.34 -24.57 -26.84
C GLU A 413 20.08 -24.27 -26.02
N LEU A 414 20.09 -23.17 -25.28
CA LEU A 414 19.04 -22.88 -24.30
C LEU A 414 17.66 -22.73 -24.93
N PHE A 415 17.57 -21.95 -26.00
CA PHE A 415 16.31 -21.65 -26.71
C PHE A 415 15.69 -22.92 -27.30
N THR A 416 16.48 -23.73 -28.00
CA THR A 416 16.03 -25.02 -28.55
C THR A 416 15.52 -25.95 -27.44
N ALA A 417 16.25 -26.05 -26.32
CA ALA A 417 15.84 -26.88 -25.20
C ALA A 417 14.55 -26.37 -24.53
N HIS A 418 14.39 -25.05 -24.39
CA HIS A 418 13.18 -24.40 -23.91
C HIS A 418 11.98 -24.73 -24.81
N ASP A 419 12.09 -24.48 -26.12
CA ASP A 419 10.98 -24.63 -27.06
C ASP A 419 10.49 -26.08 -27.14
N LEU A 420 11.41 -27.04 -27.22
CA LEU A 420 11.08 -28.47 -27.18
C LEU A 420 10.38 -28.87 -25.88
N THR A 421 10.81 -28.30 -24.75
CA THR A 421 10.20 -28.58 -23.44
C THR A 421 8.79 -28.01 -23.37
N MET A 422 8.58 -26.78 -23.85
CA MET A 422 7.26 -26.15 -23.90
C MET A 422 6.31 -26.89 -24.83
N GLU A 423 6.79 -27.35 -25.98
CA GLU A 423 6.00 -28.16 -26.91
C GLU A 423 5.57 -29.49 -26.27
N GLN A 424 6.48 -30.21 -25.61
CA GLN A 424 6.16 -31.46 -24.94
C GLN A 424 5.14 -31.28 -23.80
N LEU A 425 5.22 -30.17 -23.06
CA LEU A 425 4.22 -29.83 -22.04
C LEU A 425 2.85 -29.57 -22.67
N ALA A 426 2.81 -28.81 -23.77
CA ALA A 426 1.58 -28.55 -24.50
C ALA A 426 0.94 -29.86 -25.00
N GLN A 427 1.73 -30.74 -25.61
CA GLN A 427 1.28 -32.07 -26.06
C GLN A 427 0.77 -32.92 -24.89
N ARG A 428 1.48 -32.98 -23.77
CA ARG A 428 1.05 -33.72 -22.57
C ARG A 428 -0.26 -33.18 -22.01
N GLN A 429 -0.43 -31.85 -22.02
CA GLN A 429 -1.65 -31.20 -21.58
C GLN A 429 -2.82 -31.52 -22.52
N GLU A 430 -2.62 -31.49 -23.84
CA GLU A 430 -3.63 -31.89 -24.82
C GLU A 430 -4.05 -33.35 -24.68
N VAL A 431 -3.09 -34.27 -24.53
CA VAL A 431 -3.36 -35.70 -24.30
C VAL A 431 -4.15 -35.90 -23.01
N SER A 432 -3.75 -35.25 -21.91
CA SER A 432 -4.46 -35.30 -20.63
C SER A 432 -5.90 -34.79 -20.76
N GLN A 433 -6.11 -33.67 -21.45
CA GLN A 433 -7.45 -33.14 -21.70
C GLN A 433 -8.29 -34.09 -22.59
N ALA A 434 -7.69 -34.70 -23.61
CA ALA A 434 -8.36 -35.68 -24.47
C ALA A 434 -8.76 -36.94 -23.69
N GLN A 435 -7.87 -37.47 -22.85
CA GLN A 435 -8.15 -38.58 -21.94
C GLN A 435 -9.26 -38.23 -20.95
N ASN A 436 -9.23 -37.04 -20.35
CA ASN A 436 -10.27 -36.54 -19.46
C ASN A 436 -11.64 -36.46 -20.16
N ARG A 437 -11.69 -35.92 -21.39
CA ARG A 437 -12.92 -35.91 -22.22
C ARG A 437 -13.43 -37.33 -22.49
N ARG A 438 -12.53 -38.26 -22.87
CA ARG A 438 -12.88 -39.67 -23.13
C ARG A 438 -13.41 -40.36 -21.87
N ALA A 439 -12.78 -40.17 -20.72
CA ALA A 439 -13.20 -40.73 -19.45
C ALA A 439 -14.58 -40.21 -19.03
N ARG A 440 -14.82 -38.90 -19.15
CA ARG A 440 -16.14 -38.30 -18.86
C ARG A 440 -17.22 -38.79 -19.81
N ARG A 441 -16.92 -38.95 -21.11
CA ARG A 441 -17.83 -39.58 -22.08
C ARG A 441 -18.25 -40.97 -21.63
N LEU A 442 -17.28 -41.85 -21.34
CA LEU A 442 -17.55 -43.21 -20.90
C LEU A 442 -18.34 -43.26 -19.60
N LYS A 443 -18.03 -42.35 -18.67
CA LYS A 443 -18.70 -42.21 -17.37
C LYS A 443 -20.16 -41.81 -17.51
N TYR A 444 -20.48 -40.79 -18.32
CA TYR A 444 -21.81 -40.18 -18.30
C TYR A 444 -22.73 -40.58 -19.44
N GLU A 445 -22.22 -40.91 -20.63
CA GLU A 445 -23.09 -41.24 -21.77
C GLU A 445 -23.88 -42.52 -21.52
N PHE A 446 -25.18 -42.48 -21.73
CA PHE A 446 -26.07 -43.56 -21.34
C PHE A 446 -27.29 -43.57 -22.26
N GLU A 447 -27.79 -44.75 -22.61
CA GLU A 447 -28.94 -44.90 -23.49
C GLU A 447 -29.83 -46.05 -23.00
N LEU A 448 -31.13 -45.76 -22.85
CA LEU A 448 -32.14 -46.71 -22.39
C LEU A 448 -33.53 -46.20 -22.75
N ASP A 449 -34.44 -47.11 -23.14
CA ASP A 449 -35.87 -46.83 -23.32
C ASP A 449 -36.18 -45.58 -24.16
N GLY A 450 -35.44 -45.40 -25.26
CA GLY A 450 -35.65 -44.29 -26.20
C GLY A 450 -35.07 -42.94 -25.78
N TRP A 451 -34.30 -42.89 -24.69
CA TRP A 451 -33.62 -41.70 -24.19
C TRP A 451 -32.11 -41.88 -24.12
N LYS A 452 -31.36 -40.80 -24.37
CA LYS A 452 -29.90 -40.80 -24.41
C LYS A 452 -29.29 -39.58 -23.71
N ILE A 453 -28.32 -39.82 -22.85
CA ILE A 453 -27.40 -38.82 -22.29
C ILE A 453 -26.19 -38.71 -23.22
N VAL A 454 -25.91 -37.50 -23.69
CA VAL A 454 -24.82 -37.19 -24.63
C VAL A 454 -23.86 -36.19 -23.98
N PHE A 455 -22.57 -36.46 -24.08
CA PHE A 455 -21.53 -35.54 -23.63
C PHE A 455 -21.12 -34.60 -24.77
N PRO A 456 -21.24 -33.27 -24.61
CA PRO A 456 -20.84 -32.29 -25.62
C PRO A 456 -19.32 -32.36 -25.87
N ALA A 457 -18.93 -32.57 -27.13
CA ALA A 457 -17.51 -32.66 -27.50
C ALA A 457 -16.81 -31.30 -27.57
N THR A 458 -17.57 -30.21 -27.78
CA THR A 458 -17.02 -28.88 -28.06
C THR A 458 -17.78 -27.78 -27.33
N ALA A 459 -17.07 -26.68 -27.04
CA ALA A 459 -17.68 -25.46 -26.49
C ALA A 459 -18.78 -24.90 -27.41
N ALA A 460 -18.61 -25.00 -28.72
CA ALA A 460 -19.60 -24.57 -29.71
C ALA A 460 -20.93 -25.34 -29.58
N ALA A 461 -20.89 -26.63 -29.28
CA ALA A 461 -22.10 -27.43 -29.05
C ALA A 461 -22.90 -26.92 -27.83
N ILE A 462 -22.21 -26.56 -26.73
CA ILE A 462 -22.84 -26.01 -25.52
C ILE A 462 -23.44 -24.63 -25.78
N LYS A 463 -22.71 -23.77 -26.50
CA LYS A 463 -23.19 -22.43 -26.89
C LYS A 463 -24.42 -22.52 -27.80
N ARG A 464 -24.40 -23.41 -28.79
CA ARG A 464 -25.54 -23.68 -29.67
C ARG A 464 -26.74 -24.20 -28.88
N GLU A 465 -26.52 -25.13 -27.95
CA GLU A 465 -27.59 -25.67 -27.12
C GLU A 465 -28.27 -24.58 -26.29
N GLY A 466 -27.50 -23.74 -25.60
CA GLY A 466 -28.06 -22.63 -24.82
C GLY A 466 -28.80 -21.61 -25.67
N LYS A 467 -28.31 -21.31 -26.88
CA LYS A 467 -29.01 -20.45 -27.84
C LYS A 467 -30.36 -21.04 -28.26
N MET A 468 -30.39 -22.32 -28.61
CA MET A 468 -31.60 -23.01 -29.09
C MET A 468 -32.63 -23.21 -27.99
N LEU A 469 -32.18 -23.41 -26.74
CA LEU A 469 -33.05 -23.59 -25.60
C LEU A 469 -33.36 -22.27 -24.86
N CYS A 470 -32.87 -21.13 -25.36
CA CYS A 470 -33.03 -19.80 -24.76
C CYS A 470 -32.63 -19.73 -23.28
N HIS A 471 -31.51 -20.35 -22.90
CA HIS A 471 -30.97 -20.26 -21.54
C HIS A 471 -29.43 -20.24 -21.46
N CYS A 472 -28.91 -19.81 -20.31
CA CYS A 472 -27.53 -19.35 -20.13
C CYS A 472 -26.47 -20.47 -20.04
N VAL A 473 -26.77 -21.72 -20.42
CA VAL A 473 -25.81 -22.83 -20.33
C VAL A 473 -24.56 -22.59 -21.20
N GLY A 474 -24.67 -21.75 -22.24
CA GLY A 474 -23.54 -21.34 -23.07
C GLY A 474 -22.37 -20.74 -22.28
N GLY A 475 -22.64 -20.08 -21.14
CA GLY A 475 -21.62 -19.53 -20.24
C GLY A 475 -20.80 -20.57 -19.48
N TYR A 476 -21.18 -21.85 -19.52
CA TYR A 476 -20.46 -22.95 -18.88
C TYR A 476 -19.45 -23.64 -19.82
N ALA A 477 -19.41 -23.25 -21.10
CA ALA A 477 -18.63 -23.92 -22.14
C ALA A 477 -17.13 -24.04 -21.80
N ASP A 478 -16.48 -22.93 -21.40
CA ASP A 478 -15.03 -22.95 -21.12
C ASP A 478 -14.69 -23.76 -19.86
N ARG A 479 -15.52 -23.63 -18.82
CA ARG A 479 -15.40 -24.44 -17.59
C ARG A 479 -15.59 -25.92 -17.86
N HIS A 480 -16.47 -26.28 -18.80
CA HIS A 480 -16.67 -27.66 -19.22
C HIS A 480 -15.45 -28.24 -19.95
N MET A 481 -14.89 -27.47 -20.89
CA MET A 481 -13.71 -27.88 -21.65
C MET A 481 -12.49 -28.10 -20.74
N ARG A 482 -12.33 -27.26 -19.72
CA ARG A 482 -11.25 -27.36 -18.71
C ARG A 482 -11.49 -28.44 -17.64
N GLY A 483 -12.64 -29.11 -17.66
CA GLY A 483 -12.95 -30.16 -16.67
C GLY A 483 -13.44 -29.66 -15.32
N VAL A 484 -13.71 -28.36 -15.17
CA VAL A 484 -14.16 -27.72 -13.92
C VAL A 484 -15.65 -27.98 -13.64
N THR A 485 -16.47 -28.07 -14.68
CA THR A 485 -17.89 -28.46 -14.59
C THR A 485 -18.23 -29.50 -15.66
N THR A 486 -19.29 -30.27 -15.47
CA THR A 486 -19.76 -31.25 -16.47
C THR A 486 -21.18 -30.88 -16.90
N ILE A 487 -21.32 -30.47 -18.16
CA ILE A 487 -22.60 -30.25 -18.82
C ILE A 487 -22.87 -31.47 -19.72
N LEU A 488 -24.09 -31.98 -19.70
CA LEU A 488 -24.57 -33.08 -20.50
C LEU A 488 -25.88 -32.70 -21.17
N PHE A 489 -26.21 -33.39 -22.26
CA PHE A 489 -27.49 -33.21 -22.94
C PHE A 489 -28.34 -34.48 -22.83
N LEU A 490 -29.60 -34.33 -22.45
CA LEU A 490 -30.60 -35.40 -22.55
C LEU A 490 -31.33 -35.26 -23.88
N ARG A 491 -31.41 -36.36 -24.64
CA ARG A 491 -31.94 -36.44 -26.00
C ARG A 491 -32.92 -37.59 -26.14
N ARG A 492 -33.82 -37.50 -27.11
CA ARG A 492 -34.54 -38.67 -27.63
C ARG A 492 -33.57 -39.49 -28.49
N SER A 493 -33.53 -40.81 -28.30
CA SER A 493 -32.69 -41.72 -29.09
C SER A 493 -32.99 -41.66 -30.59
N SER A 494 -34.26 -41.45 -30.95
CA SER A 494 -34.69 -41.30 -32.36
C SER A 494 -34.30 -39.97 -32.99
N ALA A 495 -33.91 -38.95 -32.20
CA ALA A 495 -33.54 -37.63 -32.69
C ALA A 495 -32.40 -37.02 -31.84
N PRO A 496 -31.20 -37.63 -31.84
CA PRO A 496 -30.10 -37.23 -30.96
C PRO A 496 -29.53 -35.84 -31.26
N GLY A 497 -29.75 -35.33 -32.48
CA GLY A 497 -29.29 -34.00 -32.91
C GLY A 497 -30.18 -32.83 -32.49
N THR A 498 -31.38 -33.08 -31.96
CA THR A 498 -32.37 -32.03 -31.63
C THR A 498 -32.23 -31.56 -30.18
N PRO A 499 -31.96 -30.26 -29.91
CA PRO A 499 -31.91 -29.70 -28.55
C PRO A 499 -33.14 -30.03 -27.75
N TYR A 500 -32.96 -30.44 -26.49
CA TYR A 500 -34.08 -30.85 -25.65
C TYR A 500 -33.90 -30.45 -24.19
N VAL A 501 -32.93 -31.04 -23.48
CA VAL A 501 -32.69 -30.77 -22.07
C VAL A 501 -31.19 -30.77 -21.78
N THR A 502 -30.74 -29.85 -20.94
CA THR A 502 -29.37 -29.78 -20.42
C THR A 502 -29.31 -30.19 -18.96
N ILE A 503 -28.20 -30.83 -18.58
CA ILE A 503 -27.95 -31.33 -17.22
C ILE A 503 -26.57 -30.85 -16.79
N GLU A 504 -26.49 -30.15 -15.66
CA GLU A 504 -25.23 -29.88 -14.97
C GLU A 504 -24.99 -30.93 -13.89
N MET A 505 -23.82 -31.56 -13.92
CA MET A 505 -23.39 -32.58 -12.96
C MET A 505 -22.31 -32.07 -12.03
N ASP A 506 -22.43 -32.47 -10.76
CA ASP A 506 -21.36 -32.43 -9.77
C ASP A 506 -21.03 -33.85 -9.32
N GLY A 507 -19.90 -34.38 -9.80
CA GLY A 507 -19.52 -35.78 -9.56
C GLY A 507 -20.56 -36.77 -10.08
N ASN A 508 -21.30 -37.41 -9.17
CA ASN A 508 -22.38 -38.35 -9.50
C ASN A 508 -23.78 -37.80 -9.19
N GLN A 509 -23.87 -36.50 -8.88
CA GLN A 509 -25.12 -35.83 -8.51
C GLN A 509 -25.52 -34.81 -9.58
N ILE A 510 -26.82 -34.71 -9.81
CA ILE A 510 -27.40 -33.68 -10.68
C ILE A 510 -27.50 -32.39 -9.89
N ARG A 511 -26.81 -31.35 -10.35
CA ARG A 511 -26.90 -29.99 -9.80
C ARG A 511 -28.11 -29.26 -10.35
N GLN A 512 -28.29 -29.28 -11.67
CA GLN A 512 -29.38 -28.60 -12.37
C GLN A 512 -29.83 -29.41 -13.60
N VAL A 513 -31.12 -29.32 -13.94
CA VAL A 513 -31.69 -29.89 -15.18
C VAL A 513 -32.68 -28.87 -15.72
N HIS A 514 -32.47 -28.45 -16.97
CA HIS A 514 -33.31 -27.44 -17.61
C HIS A 514 -33.58 -27.75 -19.07
N GLY A 515 -34.83 -27.56 -19.47
CA GLY A 515 -35.28 -27.53 -20.85
C GLY A 515 -35.39 -26.09 -21.37
N TYR A 516 -36.33 -25.86 -22.29
CA TYR A 516 -36.55 -24.57 -22.92
C TYR A 516 -36.88 -23.46 -21.90
N HIS A 517 -36.23 -22.29 -22.00
CA HIS A 517 -36.39 -21.15 -21.10
C HIS A 517 -36.26 -21.49 -19.59
N ASN A 518 -35.37 -22.41 -19.21
CA ASN A 518 -35.24 -22.89 -17.82
C ASN A 518 -36.56 -23.46 -17.25
N ASP A 519 -37.46 -23.92 -18.09
CA ASP A 519 -38.77 -24.46 -17.72
C ASP A 519 -39.68 -23.44 -17.01
N THR A 520 -39.43 -22.13 -17.18
CA THR A 520 -40.18 -21.06 -16.47
C THR A 520 -41.44 -20.59 -17.20
N LEU A 521 -41.71 -21.08 -18.41
CA LEU A 521 -42.93 -20.71 -19.14
C LEU A 521 -44.18 -21.38 -18.53
N PRO A 522 -45.35 -20.72 -18.51
CA PRO A 522 -46.58 -21.31 -18.00
C PRO A 522 -46.92 -22.66 -18.65
N GLY A 523 -47.19 -23.69 -17.85
CA GLY A 523 -47.49 -25.04 -18.33
C GLY A 523 -46.27 -25.89 -18.67
N SER A 524 -45.05 -25.39 -18.48
CA SER A 524 -43.82 -26.16 -18.68
C SER A 524 -43.72 -27.29 -17.65
N LEU A 525 -43.58 -28.52 -18.14
CA LEU A 525 -43.28 -29.68 -17.29
C LEU A 525 -41.81 -29.66 -16.92
N LYS A 526 -41.50 -29.84 -15.62
CA LYS A 526 -40.11 -29.89 -15.15
C LYS A 526 -39.43 -31.16 -15.68
N PRO A 527 -38.33 -31.05 -16.46
CA PRO A 527 -37.68 -32.22 -17.06
C PRO A 527 -37.22 -33.27 -16.04
N ARG A 528 -36.87 -32.83 -14.83
CA ARG A 528 -36.49 -33.73 -13.73
C ARG A 528 -37.64 -34.64 -13.28
N GLU A 529 -38.88 -34.15 -13.33
CA GLU A 529 -40.08 -34.91 -12.97
C GLU A 529 -40.53 -35.81 -14.13
N VAL A 530 -40.56 -35.26 -15.34
CA VAL A 530 -40.94 -36.00 -16.57
C VAL A 530 -40.03 -37.20 -16.80
N HIS A 531 -38.71 -37.02 -16.64
CA HIS A 531 -37.71 -38.05 -16.93
C HIS A 531 -37.22 -38.78 -15.68
N LYS A 532 -37.95 -38.69 -14.57
CA LYS A 532 -37.52 -39.21 -13.27
C LYS A 532 -37.08 -40.68 -13.35
N ALA A 533 -37.89 -41.55 -13.95
CA ALA A 533 -37.57 -42.99 -14.04
C ALA A 533 -36.27 -43.27 -14.81
N PHE A 534 -36.03 -42.52 -15.89
CA PHE A 534 -34.80 -42.62 -16.69
C PHE A 534 -33.61 -42.07 -15.91
N LEU A 535 -33.72 -40.86 -15.35
CA LEU A 535 -32.65 -40.20 -14.59
C LEU A 535 -32.27 -41.02 -13.35
N ASP A 536 -33.23 -41.56 -12.60
CA ASP A 536 -32.99 -42.43 -11.44
C ASP A 536 -32.26 -43.72 -11.85
N THR A 537 -32.56 -44.26 -13.03
CA THR A 537 -31.89 -45.45 -13.55
C THR A 537 -30.47 -45.15 -14.01
N TRP A 538 -30.28 -44.04 -14.72
CA TRP A 538 -28.96 -43.54 -15.13
C TRP A 538 -28.07 -43.22 -13.93
N LEU A 539 -28.60 -42.53 -12.90
CA LEU A 539 -27.85 -42.20 -11.69
C LEU A 539 -27.43 -43.44 -10.91
N ARG A 540 -28.30 -44.47 -10.79
CA ARG A 540 -27.92 -45.75 -10.19
C ARG A 540 -26.80 -46.45 -10.96
N TRP A 541 -26.87 -46.43 -12.28
CA TRP A 541 -25.81 -46.98 -13.13
C TRP A 541 -24.48 -46.19 -12.98
N LEU A 542 -24.56 -44.86 -12.93
CA LEU A 542 -23.43 -43.96 -12.71
C LEU A 542 -22.76 -44.22 -11.36
N SER A 543 -23.55 -44.35 -10.28
CA SER A 543 -23.07 -44.71 -8.94
C SER A 543 -22.48 -46.12 -8.88
N ALA A 544 -22.92 -47.05 -9.74
CA ALA A 544 -22.36 -48.39 -9.87
C ALA A 544 -21.07 -48.46 -10.72
N GLY A 545 -20.52 -47.29 -11.10
CA GLY A 545 -19.25 -47.17 -11.83
C GLY A 545 -19.38 -47.26 -13.34
N SER A 546 -20.55 -46.95 -13.90
CA SER A 546 -20.77 -46.81 -15.34
C SER A 546 -20.40 -48.06 -16.17
N LYS A 547 -20.63 -49.25 -15.60
CA LYS A 547 -20.22 -50.53 -16.22
C LYS A 547 -21.05 -50.84 -17.47
N ARG A 548 -20.43 -51.45 -18.48
CA ARG A 548 -21.08 -51.80 -19.76
C ARG A 548 -20.97 -53.30 -20.04
N ASN A 549 -21.90 -53.81 -20.84
CA ASN A 549 -21.84 -55.15 -21.41
C ASN A 549 -20.84 -55.18 -22.59
N LYS A 550 -20.53 -56.38 -23.12
CA LYS A 550 -19.60 -56.54 -24.25
C LYS A 550 -20.06 -55.83 -25.53
N ASP A 551 -21.37 -55.62 -25.67
CA ASP A 551 -22.02 -54.90 -26.78
C ASP A 551 -22.05 -53.37 -26.58
N GLY A 552 -21.49 -52.85 -25.48
CA GLY A 552 -21.44 -51.42 -25.17
C GLY A 552 -22.68 -50.87 -24.45
N THR A 553 -23.73 -51.68 -24.27
CA THR A 553 -24.94 -51.28 -23.55
C THR A 553 -24.69 -51.13 -22.05
N PRO A 554 -25.42 -50.25 -21.34
CA PRO A 554 -25.29 -50.11 -19.90
C PRO A 554 -25.63 -51.40 -19.14
N LYS A 555 -24.73 -51.87 -18.29
CA LYS A 555 -24.98 -53.02 -17.42
C LYS A 555 -25.74 -52.56 -16.17
N LEU A 556 -27.06 -52.71 -16.19
CA LEU A 556 -27.91 -52.27 -15.09
C LEU A 556 -27.69 -53.11 -13.83
N PRO A 557 -27.56 -52.49 -12.64
CA PRO A 557 -27.42 -53.23 -11.38
C PRO A 557 -28.72 -53.99 -11.05
N LYS A 558 -28.60 -55.24 -10.57
CA LYS A 558 -29.75 -56.05 -10.13
C LYS A 558 -30.52 -55.32 -9.03
N ARG A 559 -31.84 -55.19 -9.17
CA ARG A 559 -32.72 -54.64 -8.12
C ARG A 559 -32.66 -55.59 -6.92
N THR A 560 -32.16 -55.14 -5.77
CA THR A 560 -32.20 -55.92 -4.53
C THR A 560 -33.65 -56.02 -4.06
N GLU A 561 -34.16 -57.23 -3.85
CA GLU A 561 -35.49 -57.52 -3.31
C GLU A 561 -35.58 -57.08 -1.84
N LYS A 562 -35.75 -55.79 -1.58
CA LYS A 562 -36.14 -55.23 -0.28
C LYS A 562 -37.09 -54.06 -0.51
N LYS A 563 -38.27 -54.34 -1.07
CA LYS A 563 -39.45 -53.44 -1.08
C LYS A 563 -40.73 -54.15 -1.56
N LYS A 564 -40.95 -55.37 -1.08
CA LYS A 564 -42.20 -56.13 -1.28
C LYS A 564 -42.99 -56.36 0.02
N GLN A 565 -42.51 -55.85 1.16
CA GLN A 565 -43.23 -55.81 2.44
C GLN A 565 -43.35 -54.34 2.86
N GLU A 566 -44.35 -53.64 2.32
CA GLU A 566 -44.87 -52.36 2.88
C GLU A 566 -46.13 -51.85 2.16
N VAL A 567 -46.73 -52.63 1.23
CA VAL A 567 -48.05 -52.33 0.63
C VAL A 567 -49.08 -53.39 1.06
N GLY A 568 -48.93 -53.91 2.28
CA GLY A 568 -49.82 -54.90 2.88
C GLY A 568 -49.98 -54.64 4.38
N ALA A 569 -50.17 -53.36 4.75
CA ALA A 569 -50.65 -52.91 6.05
C ALA A 569 -50.95 -51.40 5.96
N ALA A 570 -52.02 -51.04 5.25
CA ALA A 570 -52.89 -49.87 5.42
C ALA A 570 -53.96 -49.91 4.33
#